data_AF-A0A1X4ICA7-F1
#
_entry.id   AF-A0A1X4ICA7-F1
#
_cell.length_a   1.000
_cell.length_b   1.000
_cell.length_c   1.000
_cell.angle_alpha   90.00
_cell.angle_beta   90.00
_cell.angle_gamma   90.00
#
_symmetry.space_group_name_H-M   'P 1'
#
loop_
_entity.id
_entity.type
_entity.pdbx_description
1 polymer ?
#
loop_
_entity_poly.entity_id
_entity_poly.type
_entity_poly.pdbx_seq_one_letter_code
_entity_poly.pdbx_strand_id
1 'polypeptide(L)' 'AGAAESALTAAALRAGVAVTPGRPYFSAEPPAGHLRLSFAAVAGTGEITEGVRRLRTAWDEVLG' A
#
# COMPACT_ATOMS: atom_id res chain seq x y z
N ALA A 1 12.52 1.71 4.75
CA ALA A 1 13.18 2.75 3.91
C ALA A 1 12.31 3.05 2.69
N GLY A 2 12.46 4.20 2.03
CA GLY A 2 11.64 4.55 0.84
C GLY A 2 11.68 3.52 -0.30
N ALA A 3 12.78 2.76 -0.46
CA ALA A 3 12.85 1.66 -1.43
C ALA A 3 11.82 0.55 -1.17
N ALA A 4 11.50 0.28 0.09
CA ALA A 4 10.46 -0.67 0.48
C ALA A 4 9.05 -0.18 0.11
N GLU A 5 8.80 1.14 0.15
CA GLU A 5 7.51 1.73 -0.23
C GLU A 5 7.23 1.52 -1.72
N SER A 6 8.22 1.77 -2.59
CA SER A 6 8.08 1.54 -4.03
C SER A 6 7.89 0.05 -4.35
N ALA A 7 8.65 -0.83 -3.70
CA ALA A 7 8.52 -2.27 -3.87
C ALA A 7 7.14 -2.78 -3.43
N LEU A 8 6.66 -2.35 -2.26
CA LEU A 8 5.34 -2.70 -1.74
C LEU A 8 4.21 -2.16 -2.63
N THR A 9 4.33 -0.92 -3.13
CA THR A 9 3.35 -0.35 -4.06
C THR A 9 3.23 -1.19 -5.33
N ALA A 10 4.37 -1.62 -5.89
CA ALA A 10 4.40 -2.46 -7.08
C ALA A 10 3.84 -3.88 -6.80
N ALA A 11 4.18 -4.48 -5.66
CA ALA A 11 3.66 -5.79 -5.25
C ALA A 11 2.15 -5.76 -5.00
N ALA A 12 1.65 -4.73 -4.31
CA ALA A 12 0.22 -4.54 -4.08
C ALA A 12 -0.55 -4.44 -5.40
N LEU A 13 -0.05 -3.67 -6.37
CA LEU A 13 -0.69 -3.54 -7.68
C LEU A 13 -0.76 -4.89 -8.42
N ARG A 14 0.31 -5.70 -8.39
CA ARG A 14 0.31 -7.06 -8.94
C ARG A 14 -0.68 -7.98 -8.22
N ALA A 15 -0.85 -7.81 -6.91
CA ALA A 15 -1.85 -8.51 -6.11
C ALA A 15 -3.28 -7.97 -6.32
N GLY A 16 -3.48 -6.97 -7.19
CA GLY A 16 -4.79 -6.40 -7.50
C GLY A 16 -5.29 -5.37 -6.47
N VAL A 17 -4.39 -4.70 -5.75
CA VAL A 17 -4.70 -3.63 -4.79
C VAL A 17 -3.95 -2.36 -5.16
N ALA A 18 -4.68 -1.29 -5.47
CA ALA A 18 -4.08 0.03 -5.68
C ALA A 18 -3.87 0.73 -4.33
N VAL A 19 -2.66 1.25 -4.09
CA VAL A 19 -2.32 2.07 -2.92
C VAL A 19 -1.66 3.39 -3.37
N THR A 20 -1.74 4.42 -2.54
CA THR A 20 -1.05 5.69 -2.80
C THR A 20 0.27 5.73 -2.01
N PRO A 21 1.44 5.89 -2.68
CA PRO A 21 2.72 6.15 -2.01
C PRO A 21 2.65 7.37 -1.11
N GLY A 22 3.32 7.33 0.04
CA GLY A 22 3.26 8.36 1.06
C GLY A 22 4.19 9.55 0.82
N ARG A 23 5.25 9.38 0.02
CA ARG A 23 6.27 10.44 -0.20
C ARG A 23 5.69 11.83 -0.55
N PRO A 24 4.63 11.99 -1.37
CA PRO A 24 4.06 13.30 -1.68
C PRO A 24 3.47 14.07 -0.49
N TYR A 25 3.23 13.41 0.66
CA TYR A 25 2.71 14.04 1.87
C TYR A 25 3.79 14.58 2.83
N PHE A 26 5.06 14.25 2.58
CA PHE A 26 6.18 14.54 3.49
C PHE A 26 7.32 15.25 2.76
N SER A 27 7.06 16.46 2.26
CA SER A 27 7.98 17.19 1.39
C SER A 27 9.29 17.64 2.06
N ALA A 28 9.28 17.83 3.39
CA ALA A 28 10.42 18.33 4.17
C ALA A 28 11.10 17.24 5.03
N GLU A 29 10.57 16.02 5.06
CA GLU A 29 11.08 14.94 5.91
C GLU A 29 12.06 14.02 5.16
N PRO A 30 12.99 13.36 5.86
CA PRO A 30 13.78 12.28 5.29
C PRO A 30 12.91 11.16 4.69
N PRO A 31 13.37 10.46 3.63
CA PRO A 31 12.58 9.38 3.03
C PRO A 31 12.27 8.24 4.01
N ALA A 32 10.99 8.10 4.34
CA ALA A 32 10.44 7.01 5.14
C ALA A 32 9.42 6.20 4.31
N GLY A 33 9.03 5.03 4.82
CA GLY A 33 8.02 4.20 4.17
C GLY A 33 6.63 4.52 4.69
N HIS A 34 5.82 5.19 3.88
CA HIS A 34 4.46 5.55 4.23
C HIS A 34 3.49 5.16 3.10
N LEU A 35 2.28 4.74 3.44
CA LEU A 35 1.21 4.49 2.49
C LEU A 35 -0.05 5.20 2.95
N ARG A 36 -0.80 5.76 2.01
CA ARG A 36 -2.16 6.26 2.26
C ARG A 36 -3.16 5.22 1.76
N LEU A 37 -4.04 4.79 2.65
CA LEU A 37 -5.14 3.89 2.35
C LEU A 37 -6.45 4.68 2.34
N SER A 38 -7.32 4.40 1.37
CA SER A 38 -8.67 4.96 1.28
C SER A 38 -9.67 3.83 1.11
N PHE A 39 -10.78 3.90 1.83
CA PHE A 39 -11.90 2.98 1.74
C PHE A 39 -13.11 3.59 1.03
N ALA A 40 -13.00 4.83 0.53
CA ALA A 40 -14.15 5.59 0.04
C ALA A 40 -14.74 5.08 -1.28
N ALA A 41 -13.98 4.32 -2.07
CA ALA A 41 -14.35 3.90 -3.43
C ALA A 41 -14.63 2.39 -3.55
N VAL A 42 -15.02 1.74 -2.45
CA VAL A 42 -15.35 0.31 -2.41
C VAL A 42 -16.87 0.11 -2.32
N ALA A 43 -17.39 -0.97 -2.90
CA ALA A 43 -18.82 -1.28 -2.89
C ALA A 43 -19.33 -1.71 -1.50
N GLY A 44 -18.43 -2.14 -0.61
CA GLY A 44 -18.78 -2.52 0.76
C GLY A 44 -17.62 -3.14 1.54
N THR A 45 -17.89 -3.57 2.77
CA THR A 45 -16.88 -4.11 3.69
C THR A 45 -16.22 -5.40 3.23
N GLY A 46 -16.89 -6.18 2.38
CA GLY A 46 -16.30 -7.38 1.77
C GLY A 46 -15.08 -7.07 0.89
N GLU A 47 -15.15 -6.03 0.07
CA GLU A 47 -14.03 -5.59 -0.76
C GLU A 47 -12.87 -5.04 0.06
N ILE A 48 -13.16 -4.35 1.18
CA ILE A 48 -12.14 -3.91 2.13
C ILE A 48 -11.39 -5.12 2.70
N THR A 49 -12.13 -6.15 3.12
CA THR A 49 -11.54 -7.37 3.71
C THR A 49 -10.62 -8.06 2.70
N GLU A 50 -11.09 -8.24 1.47
CA GLU A 50 -10.30 -8.87 0.41
C GLU A 50 -9.09 -8.01 0.00
N GLY A 51 -9.25 -6.69 -0.08
CA GLY A 51 -8.16 -5.76 -0.35
C GLY A 51 -7.07 -5.81 0.72
N VAL A 52 -7.44 -5.83 2.01
CA VAL A 52 -6.49 -5.96 3.13
C VAL A 52 -5.78 -7.31 3.10
N ARG A 53 -6.50 -8.41 2.80
CA ARG A 53 -5.91 -9.75 2.68
C ARG A 53 -4.84 -9.80 1.57
N ARG A 54 -5.16 -9.27 0.39
CA ARG A 54 -4.21 -9.17 -0.73
C ARG A 54 -3.01 -8.28 -0.42
N LEU A 55 -3.25 -7.14 0.24
CA LEU A 55 -2.20 -6.24 0.67
C LEU A 55 -1.24 -6.91 1.65
N ARG A 56 -1.75 -7.74 2.59
CA ARG A 56 -0.90 -8.55 3.47
C ARG A 56 -0.03 -9.53 2.68
N THR A 57 -0.56 -10.22 1.67
CA THR A 57 0.25 -11.11 0.83
C THR A 57 1.40 -10.35 0.15
N ALA A 58 1.14 -9.15 -0.38
CA ALA A 58 2.18 -8.30 -0.96
C ALA A 58 3.19 -7.78 0.08
N TRP A 59 2.74 -7.54 1.31
CA TRP A 59 3.62 -7.19 2.43
C TRP A 59 4.58 -8.33 2.75
N ASP A 60 4.07 -9.55 2.91
CA ASP A 60 4.88 -10.72 3.25
C ASP A 60 5.90 -11.04 2.14
N GLU A 61 5.58 -10.77 0.85
CA GLU A 61 6.53 -10.90 -0.28
C GLU A 61 7.73 -9.93 -0.16
N VAL A 62 7.51 -8.71 0.31
CA VAL A 62 8.50 -7.61 0.24
C VAL A 62 9.23 -7.40 1.56
N LEU A 63 8.55 -7.63 2.69
CA LEU A 63 8.99 -7.23 4.03
C LEU A 63 8.86 -8.34 5.09
N GLY A 64 8.23 -9.47 4.76
CA GLY A 64 8.25 -10.68 5.58
C GLY A 64 9.60 -11.39 5.50
#